data_AF-A0A0R3VT43-F1
#
_entry.id   AF-A0A0R3VT43-F1
#
_cell.length_a   1.000
_cell.length_b   1.000
_cell.length_c   1.000
_cell.angle_alpha   90.00
_cell.angle_beta   90.00
_cell.angle_gamma   90.00
#
_symmetry.space_group_name_H-M   'P 1'
#
loop_
_entity.id
_entity.type
_entity.pdbx_description
1 polymer ?
#
loop_
_entity_poly.entity_id
_entity_poly.type
_entity_poly.pdbx_seq_one_letter_code
_entity_poly.pdbx_strand_id
1 'polypeptide(L)'
;MESATAVCADCDAKNPQWASINRGVFICDECNSIHRQLGRHVSHTKHLYKSLWRPSQLFMVQYLALAGANRFWEHVLLEPLLNKRNKKPQPDSPLHPVKADFIRKKYLFHGFFKLPSVIHPDDLNQQLHASVRTAVLETSLYLLALGANPNYIHPMKGTSPVHVACQYEQIGQLELLIAYGGDVCIRSDMGITPLEVSYRFLFSQLFSNGF
;
A
#
# COMPACT_ATOMS: atom_id res chain seq x y z
N MET A 1 6.67 -21.93 13.97
CA MET A 1 6.34 -20.50 14.11
C MET A 1 4.82 -20.41 14.13
N GLU A 2 4.21 -20.38 15.32
CA GLU A 2 2.75 -20.23 15.43
C GLU A 2 2.37 -18.92 14.75
N SER A 3 1.72 -19.02 13.58
CA SER A 3 1.27 -17.82 12.87
C SER A 3 0.23 -17.16 13.75
N ALA A 4 0.47 -15.91 14.18
CA ALA A 4 -0.60 -15.07 14.65
C ALA A 4 -1.74 -15.19 13.64
N THR A 5 -2.86 -15.79 14.05
CA THR A 5 -3.98 -16.06 13.15
C THR A 5 -4.45 -14.72 12.61
N ALA A 6 -4.26 -14.49 11.32
CA ALA A 6 -4.64 -13.25 10.68
C ALA A 6 -6.13 -13.00 10.92
N VAL A 7 -6.48 -11.75 11.21
CA VAL A 7 -7.86 -11.32 11.42
C VAL A 7 -8.26 -10.32 10.34
N CYS A 8 -9.56 -10.21 10.09
CA CYS A 8 -10.12 -9.20 9.22
C CYS A 8 -9.81 -7.82 9.79
N ALA A 9 -9.22 -6.97 8.95
CA ALA A 9 -8.84 -5.62 9.30
C ALA A 9 -10.03 -4.73 9.73
N ASP A 10 -11.28 -5.07 9.38
CA ASP A 10 -12.44 -4.20 9.61
C ASP A 10 -13.38 -4.65 10.72
N CYS A 11 -13.40 -5.95 11.05
CA CYS A 11 -14.29 -6.51 12.09
C CYS A 11 -13.64 -7.57 12.97
N ASP A 12 -12.33 -7.81 12.82
CA ASP A 12 -11.53 -8.77 13.58
C ASP A 12 -11.97 -10.25 13.44
N ALA A 13 -12.82 -10.57 12.46
CA ALA A 13 -13.17 -11.96 12.13
C ALA A 13 -11.93 -12.78 11.77
N LYS A 14 -11.82 -13.99 12.29
CA LYS A 14 -10.67 -14.88 12.06
C LYS A 14 -10.63 -15.39 10.61
N ASN A 15 -9.43 -15.77 10.15
CA ASN A 15 -9.19 -16.43 8.86
C ASN A 15 -9.79 -15.65 7.66
N PRO A 16 -9.43 -14.37 7.48
CA PRO A 16 -9.90 -13.59 6.33
C PRO A 16 -9.47 -14.27 5.01
N GLN A 17 -10.37 -14.29 4.02
CA GLN A 17 -10.13 -14.95 2.73
C GLN A 17 -9.75 -13.98 1.60
N TRP A 18 -9.78 -12.67 1.88
CA TRP A 18 -9.54 -11.62 0.91
C TRP A 18 -8.46 -10.67 1.36
N ALA A 19 -7.86 -9.98 0.39
CA ALA A 19 -6.92 -8.90 0.59
C ALA A 19 -7.42 -7.64 -0.11
N SER A 20 -7.22 -6.48 0.53
CA SER A 20 -7.20 -5.18 -0.16
C SER A 20 -5.75 -4.82 -0.46
N ILE A 21 -5.36 -4.93 -1.73
CA ILE A 21 -3.95 -4.87 -2.17
C ILE A 21 -3.35 -3.48 -1.89
N ASN A 22 -4.01 -2.43 -2.35
CA ASN A 22 -3.54 -1.04 -2.18
C ASN A 22 -3.61 -0.57 -0.71
N ARG A 23 -4.39 -1.24 0.13
CA ARG A 23 -4.46 -0.91 1.57
C ARG A 23 -3.52 -1.77 2.42
N GLY A 24 -2.98 -2.86 1.88
CA GLY A 24 -2.07 -3.75 2.59
C GLY A 24 -2.73 -4.49 3.75
N VAL A 25 -3.99 -4.91 3.60
CA VAL A 25 -4.77 -5.54 4.68
C VAL A 25 -5.55 -6.77 4.22
N PHE A 26 -5.83 -7.68 5.15
CA PHE A 26 -6.74 -8.81 4.93
C PHE A 26 -8.16 -8.51 5.42
N ILE A 27 -9.17 -9.00 4.70
CA ILE A 27 -10.59 -8.77 5.00
C ILE A 27 -11.40 -10.06 4.82
N CYS A 28 -12.48 -10.22 5.61
CA CYS A 28 -13.39 -11.36 5.49
C CYS A 28 -14.37 -11.19 4.31
N ASP A 29 -15.13 -12.23 3.98
CA ASP A 29 -16.11 -12.22 2.88
C ASP A 29 -17.17 -11.11 3.03
N GLU A 30 -17.68 -10.90 4.25
CA GLU A 30 -18.69 -9.89 4.53
C GLU A 30 -18.15 -8.48 4.31
N CYS A 31 -17.01 -8.13 4.92
CA CYS A 31 -16.39 -6.82 4.74
C CYS A 31 -15.97 -6.60 3.27
N ASN A 32 -15.47 -7.65 2.60
CA ASN A 32 -15.15 -7.60 1.18
C ASN A 32 -16.37 -7.26 0.31
N SER A 33 -17.59 -7.67 0.71
CA SER A 33 -18.81 -7.30 0.00
C SER A 33 -19.03 -5.78 -0.05
N ILE A 34 -18.63 -5.06 1.02
CA ILE A 34 -18.65 -3.60 1.07
C ILE A 34 -17.49 -3.00 0.29
N HIS A 35 -16.28 -3.55 0.42
CA HIS A 35 -15.12 -3.07 -0.36
C HIS A 35 -15.37 -3.10 -1.88
N ARG A 36 -16.09 -4.12 -2.38
CA ARG A 36 -16.50 -4.19 -3.79
C ARG A 36 -17.39 -3.01 -4.20
N GLN A 37 -18.26 -2.55 -3.30
CA GLN A 37 -19.15 -1.40 -3.54
C GLN A 37 -18.40 -0.07 -3.56
N LEU A 38 -17.24 0.04 -2.89
CA LEU A 38 -16.42 1.26 -2.91
C LEU A 38 -15.75 1.51 -4.28
N GLY A 39 -15.59 0.46 -5.09
CA GLY A 39 -14.91 0.52 -6.37
C GLY A 39 -13.38 0.45 -6.26
N ARG A 40 -12.73 0.14 -7.39
CA ARG A 40 -11.28 -0.12 -7.45
C ARG A 40 -10.44 1.11 -7.08
N HIS A 41 -10.88 2.31 -7.44
CA HIS A 41 -10.20 3.56 -7.06
C HIS A 41 -10.05 3.74 -5.54
N VAL A 42 -10.85 3.04 -4.73
CA VAL A 42 -10.71 3.01 -3.26
C VAL A 42 -10.03 1.74 -2.77
N SER A 43 -10.47 0.57 -3.24
CA SER A 43 -10.00 -0.73 -2.76
C SER A 43 -9.81 -1.75 -3.88
N HIS A 44 -8.59 -2.26 -3.99
CA HIS A 44 -8.21 -3.33 -4.90
C HIS A 44 -8.36 -4.70 -4.21
N THR A 45 -9.56 -5.29 -4.27
CA THR A 45 -9.84 -6.55 -3.60
C THR A 45 -9.42 -7.77 -4.42
N LYS A 46 -8.82 -8.79 -3.77
CA LYS A 46 -8.46 -10.06 -4.40
C LYS A 46 -8.56 -11.22 -3.41
N HIS A 47 -9.05 -12.38 -3.86
CA HIS A 47 -9.19 -13.55 -2.98
C HIS A 47 -7.82 -14.20 -2.77
N LEU A 48 -7.50 -14.60 -1.54
CA LEU A 48 -6.19 -15.15 -1.18
C LEU A 48 -5.91 -16.50 -1.86
N TYR A 49 -6.89 -17.41 -1.82
CA TYR A 49 -6.71 -18.79 -2.32
C TYR A 49 -7.30 -19.06 -3.71
N LYS A 50 -8.32 -18.31 -4.14
CA LYS A 50 -9.07 -18.55 -5.39
C LYS A 50 -8.68 -17.63 -6.55
N SER A 51 -7.74 -16.71 -6.34
CA SER A 51 -7.25 -15.82 -7.40
C SER A 51 -5.81 -16.16 -7.77
N LEU A 52 -5.44 -15.92 -9.03
CA LEU A 52 -4.06 -16.04 -9.48
C LEU A 52 -3.22 -14.88 -8.94
N TRP A 53 -2.20 -15.17 -8.15
CA TRP A 53 -1.28 -14.16 -7.59
C TRP A 53 0.07 -14.20 -8.28
N ARG A 54 0.61 -13.02 -8.57
CA ARG A 54 2.06 -12.88 -8.72
C ARG A 54 2.66 -13.06 -7.33
N PRO A 55 3.72 -13.88 -7.14
CA PRO A 55 4.32 -14.11 -5.83
C PRO A 55 4.75 -12.81 -5.13
N SER A 56 5.36 -11.89 -5.89
CA SER A 56 5.77 -10.55 -5.43
C SER A 56 4.60 -9.73 -4.87
N GLN A 57 3.47 -9.71 -5.57
CA GLN A 57 2.27 -8.99 -5.15
C GLN A 57 1.67 -9.57 -3.87
N LEU A 58 1.61 -10.91 -3.75
CA LEU A 58 1.11 -11.56 -2.55
C LEU A 58 2.02 -11.30 -1.35
N PHE A 59 3.34 -11.43 -1.55
CA PHE A 59 4.33 -11.12 -0.54
C PHE A 59 4.23 -9.67 -0.04
N MET A 60 4.09 -8.71 -0.96
CA MET A 60 3.92 -7.29 -0.63
C MET A 60 2.72 -7.06 0.30
N VAL A 61 1.56 -7.63 -0.02
CA VAL A 61 0.36 -7.47 0.82
C VAL A 61 0.48 -8.21 2.15
N GLN A 62 1.05 -9.41 2.15
CA GLN A 62 1.32 -10.17 3.37
C GLN A 62 2.26 -9.43 4.32
N TYR A 63 3.34 -8.86 3.78
CA TYR A 63 4.29 -8.06 4.53
C TYR A 63 3.60 -6.87 5.20
N LEU A 64 2.87 -6.05 4.43
CA LEU A 64 2.16 -4.90 4.97
C LEU A 64 1.13 -5.28 6.05
N ALA A 65 0.35 -6.34 5.80
CA ALA A 65 -0.66 -6.78 6.75
C ALA A 65 -0.03 -7.25 8.07
N LEU A 66 1.05 -8.03 8.00
CA LEU A 66 1.77 -8.55 9.18
C LEU A 66 2.57 -7.46 9.90
N ALA A 67 3.08 -6.46 9.18
CA ALA A 67 3.72 -5.28 9.75
C ALA A 67 2.72 -4.31 10.42
N GLY A 68 1.42 -4.62 10.38
CA GLY A 68 0.40 -3.85 11.07
C GLY A 68 -0.09 -2.63 10.29
N ALA A 69 -0.10 -2.70 8.95
CA ALA A 69 -0.60 -1.61 8.10
C ALA A 69 -2.01 -1.12 8.46
N ASN A 70 -2.84 -2.00 9.06
CA ASN A 70 -4.16 -1.62 9.55
C ASN A 70 -4.12 -0.48 10.58
N ARG A 71 -3.06 -0.38 11.39
CA ARG A 71 -2.88 0.70 12.37
C ARG A 71 -2.77 2.08 11.73
N PHE A 72 -2.32 2.17 10.47
CA PHE A 72 -2.32 3.43 9.72
C PHE A 72 -3.74 3.89 9.41
N TRP A 73 -4.57 2.97 8.92
CA TRP A 73 -5.97 3.23 8.58
C TRP A 73 -6.88 3.40 9.80
N GLU A 74 -6.45 2.97 10.98
CA GLU A 74 -7.19 3.05 12.25
C GLU A 74 -6.50 3.95 13.28
N HIS A 75 -5.56 4.80 12.89
CA HIS A 75 -4.74 5.59 13.82
C HIS A 75 -5.59 6.38 14.84
N VAL A 76 -6.61 7.10 14.36
CA VAL A 76 -7.52 7.89 15.21
C VAL A 76 -8.34 7.00 16.15
N LEU A 77 -8.62 5.75 15.78
CA LEU A 77 -9.34 4.80 16.64
C LEU A 77 -8.46 4.33 17.80
N LEU A 78 -7.16 4.16 17.54
CA LEU A 78 -6.17 3.67 18.50
C LEU A 78 -5.67 4.75 19.46
N GLU A 79 -5.78 6.03 19.08
CA GLU A 79 -5.30 7.16 19.86
C GLU A 79 -6.38 7.67 20.85
N PRO A 80 -6.24 7.48 22.18
CA PRO A 80 -7.30 7.78 23.14
C PRO A 80 -7.72 9.26 23.17
N LEU A 81 -6.79 10.16 22.89
CA LEU A 81 -7.05 11.61 22.85
C LEU A 81 -7.86 12.04 21.62
N LEU A 82 -7.81 11.26 20.54
CA LEU A 82 -8.54 11.53 19.29
C LEU A 82 -9.85 10.74 19.21
N ASN A 83 -9.87 9.53 19.77
CA ASN A 83 -11.03 8.65 19.70
C ASN A 83 -12.13 9.02 20.71
N LYS A 84 -13.04 9.92 20.32
CA LYS A 84 -14.12 10.35 21.20
C LYS A 84 -15.28 9.34 21.31
N ARG A 85 -15.61 8.63 20.22
CA ARG A 85 -16.85 7.80 20.12
C ARG A 85 -16.78 6.64 19.10
N ASN A 86 -15.67 6.46 18.41
CA ASN A 86 -15.61 5.46 17.34
C ASN A 86 -15.34 4.07 17.93
N LYS A 87 -16.07 3.08 17.44
CA LYS A 87 -15.88 1.67 17.80
C LYS A 87 -15.73 0.84 16.54
N LYS A 88 -14.79 -0.09 16.56
CA LYS A 88 -14.63 -1.09 15.51
C LYS A 88 -15.76 -2.12 15.61
N PRO A 89 -16.39 -2.51 14.49
CA PRO A 89 -17.35 -3.61 14.46
C PRO A 89 -16.75 -4.91 14.99
N GLN A 90 -17.58 -5.76 15.56
CA GLN A 90 -17.22 -7.12 15.95
C GLN A 90 -17.52 -8.11 14.80
N PRO A 91 -17.00 -9.35 14.85
CA PRO A 91 -17.22 -10.33 13.80
C PRO A 91 -18.70 -10.63 13.53
N ASP A 92 -19.54 -10.59 14.56
CA ASP A 92 -20.99 -10.84 14.53
C ASP A 92 -21.83 -9.58 14.27
N SER A 93 -21.20 -8.40 14.20
CA SER A 93 -21.93 -7.15 13.96
C SER A 93 -22.67 -7.18 12.61
N PRO A 94 -23.88 -6.59 12.52
CA PRO A 94 -24.64 -6.56 11.28
C PRO A 94 -23.84 -5.96 10.12
N LEU A 95 -23.96 -6.56 8.93
CA LEU A 95 -23.30 -6.04 7.72
C LEU A 95 -23.76 -4.61 7.42
N HIS A 96 -25.07 -4.36 7.51
CA HIS A 96 -25.67 -3.05 7.39
C HIS A 96 -26.44 -2.67 8.68
N PRO A 97 -26.36 -1.42 9.14
CA PRO A 97 -25.45 -0.37 8.65
C PRO A 97 -24.02 -0.49 9.23
N VAL A 98 -23.81 -1.31 10.28
CA VAL A 98 -22.64 -1.23 11.17
C VAL A 98 -21.30 -1.44 10.45
N LYS A 99 -21.07 -2.60 9.82
CA LYS A 99 -19.81 -2.86 9.11
C LYS A 99 -19.67 -1.95 7.89
N ALA A 100 -20.76 -1.73 7.15
CA ALA A 100 -20.76 -0.91 5.94
C ALA A 100 -20.33 0.54 6.20
N ASP A 101 -20.89 1.18 7.23
CA ASP A 101 -20.59 2.57 7.56
C ASP A 101 -19.19 2.71 8.14
N PHE A 102 -18.74 1.73 8.94
CA PHE A 102 -17.36 1.70 9.41
C PHE A 102 -16.36 1.62 8.25
N ILE A 103 -16.58 0.71 7.30
CA ILE A 103 -15.70 0.50 6.14
C ILE A 103 -15.67 1.75 5.23
N ARG A 104 -16.84 2.37 4.96
CA ARG A 104 -16.89 3.64 4.21
C ARG A 104 -16.14 4.74 4.94
N LYS A 105 -16.38 4.91 6.25
CA LYS A 105 -15.66 5.89 7.06
C LYS A 105 -14.16 5.66 7.05
N LYS A 106 -13.71 4.42 7.14
CA LYS A 106 -12.30 4.04 7.17
C LYS A 106 -11.59 4.34 5.85
N TYR A 107 -12.12 3.87 4.72
CA TYR A 107 -11.38 3.88 3.45
C TYR A 107 -11.84 4.92 2.43
N LEU A 108 -13.13 5.28 2.42
CA LEU A 108 -13.66 6.28 1.49
C LEU A 108 -13.48 7.70 2.05
N PHE A 109 -13.78 7.89 3.33
CA PHE A 109 -13.69 9.21 3.97
C PHE A 109 -12.40 9.43 4.77
N HIS A 110 -11.52 8.41 4.84
CA HIS A 110 -10.29 8.45 5.63
C HIS A 110 -10.50 8.91 7.09
N GLY A 111 -11.69 8.66 7.64
CA GLY A 111 -12.15 9.23 8.91
C GLY A 111 -11.46 8.68 10.16
N PHE A 112 -10.61 7.66 10.01
CA PHE A 112 -9.75 7.14 11.08
C PHE A 112 -8.25 7.27 10.76
N PHE A 113 -7.91 7.83 9.61
CA PHE A 113 -6.54 8.08 9.17
C PHE A 113 -6.10 9.46 9.68
N LYS A 114 -4.89 9.57 10.23
CA LYS A 114 -4.37 10.85 10.73
C LYS A 114 -3.77 11.64 9.57
N LEU A 115 -4.52 12.62 9.09
CA LEU A 115 -4.03 13.60 8.13
C LEU A 115 -3.17 14.66 8.85
N PRO A 116 -1.96 14.96 8.35
CA PRO A 116 -1.22 16.15 8.74
C PRO A 116 -2.05 17.42 8.49
N SER A 117 -1.86 18.45 9.33
CA SER A 117 -2.55 19.74 9.19
C SER A 117 -2.15 20.49 7.93
N VAL A 118 -0.89 20.33 7.50
CA VAL A 118 -0.34 20.92 6.29
C VAL A 118 0.31 19.80 5.48
N ILE A 119 -0.04 19.75 4.20
CA ILE A 119 0.52 18.79 3.25
C ILE A 119 1.12 19.59 2.10
N HIS A 120 2.42 19.42 1.87
CA HIS A 120 3.13 19.96 0.71
C HIS A 120 3.33 18.82 -0.30
N PRO A 121 2.65 18.85 -1.47
CA PRO A 121 2.73 17.77 -2.45
C PRO A 121 4.16 17.48 -2.90
N ASP A 122 4.98 18.52 -3.09
CA ASP A 122 6.36 18.36 -3.53
C ASP A 122 7.23 17.65 -2.49
N ASP A 123 7.01 17.90 -1.20
CA ASP A 123 7.72 17.21 -0.13
C ASP A 123 7.31 15.74 -0.08
N LEU A 124 6.01 15.43 -0.19
CA LEU A 124 5.52 14.05 -0.26
C LEU A 124 6.12 13.28 -1.44
N ASN A 125 6.14 13.91 -2.60
CA ASN A 125 6.66 13.34 -3.84
C ASN A 125 8.17 13.05 -3.74
N GLN A 126 8.94 13.99 -3.19
CA GLN A 126 10.37 13.81 -2.95
C GLN A 126 10.64 12.72 -1.90
N GLN A 127 9.84 12.68 -0.82
CA GLN A 127 9.94 11.64 0.21
C GLN A 127 9.63 10.26 -0.37
N LEU A 128 8.60 10.13 -1.21
CA LEU A 128 8.26 8.87 -1.86
C LEU A 128 9.37 8.43 -2.81
N HIS A 129 9.92 9.36 -3.60
CA HIS A 129 11.07 9.08 -4.48
C HIS A 129 12.28 8.54 -3.70
N ALA A 130 12.52 9.05 -2.50
CA ALA A 130 13.61 8.59 -1.64
C ALA A 130 13.30 7.27 -0.91
N SER A 131 12.08 7.08 -0.39
CA SER A 131 11.71 5.95 0.47
C SER A 131 11.80 4.61 -0.24
N VAL A 132 11.46 4.58 -1.53
CA VAL A 132 11.41 3.37 -2.37
C VAL A 132 12.79 2.75 -2.66
N ARG A 133 13.87 3.39 -2.21
CA ARG A 133 15.22 2.79 -2.21
C ARG A 133 15.39 1.66 -1.19
N THR A 134 14.53 1.61 -0.17
CA THR A 134 14.59 0.64 0.93
C THR A 134 13.43 -0.33 0.89
N ALA A 135 13.51 -1.45 1.61
CA ALA A 135 12.45 -2.45 1.66
C ALA A 135 11.26 -2.09 2.58
N VAL A 136 11.30 -0.92 3.23
CA VAL A 136 10.27 -0.49 4.20
C VAL A 136 9.04 0.03 3.45
N LEU A 137 8.04 -0.84 3.29
CA LEU A 137 6.84 -0.55 2.49
C LEU A 137 5.88 0.43 3.17
N GLU A 138 5.85 0.44 4.49
CA GLU A 138 4.93 1.20 5.32
C GLU A 138 5.07 2.69 5.12
N THR A 139 6.32 3.17 4.99
CA THR A 139 6.61 4.58 4.71
C THR A 139 6.04 4.99 3.35
N SER A 140 6.31 4.20 2.31
CA SER A 140 5.78 4.46 0.97
C SER A 140 4.26 4.36 0.94
N LEU A 141 3.66 3.38 1.64
CA LEU A 141 2.20 3.23 1.76
C LEU A 141 1.57 4.48 2.39
N TYR A 142 2.16 4.99 3.47
CA TYR A 142 1.68 6.19 4.15
C TYR A 142 1.76 7.42 3.23
N LEU A 143 2.89 7.62 2.53
CA LEU A 143 3.06 8.73 1.59
C LEU A 143 2.05 8.65 0.44
N LEU A 144 1.83 7.46 -0.11
CA LEU A 144 0.83 7.23 -1.16
C LEU A 144 -0.60 7.47 -0.64
N ALA A 145 -0.90 7.07 0.60
CA ALA A 145 -2.18 7.36 1.25
C ALA A 145 -2.44 8.86 1.46
N LEU A 146 -1.38 9.65 1.66
CA LEU A 146 -1.42 11.11 1.72
C LEU A 146 -1.54 11.79 0.36
N GLY A 147 -1.44 11.03 -0.74
CA GLY A 147 -1.56 11.55 -2.10
C GLY A 147 -0.23 11.83 -2.80
N ALA A 148 0.89 11.26 -2.34
CA ALA A 148 2.13 11.28 -3.11
C ALA A 148 1.90 10.66 -4.51
N ASN A 149 2.42 11.31 -5.54
CA ASN A 149 2.28 10.88 -6.92
C ASN A 149 3.31 9.78 -7.25
N PRO A 150 2.90 8.52 -7.53
CA PRO A 150 3.82 7.45 -7.87
C PRO A 150 4.56 7.67 -9.20
N ASN A 151 4.07 8.59 -10.04
CA ASN A 151 4.64 8.97 -11.34
C ASN A 151 5.41 10.30 -11.29
N TYR A 152 5.69 10.83 -10.10
CA TYR A 152 6.47 12.05 -9.94
C TYR A 152 7.86 11.91 -10.54
N ILE A 153 8.29 12.87 -11.37
CA ILE A 153 9.67 12.96 -11.86
C ILE A 153 10.43 13.95 -10.98
N HIS A 154 11.48 13.48 -10.32
CA HIS A 154 12.28 14.31 -9.42
C HIS A 154 13.11 15.34 -10.20
N PRO A 155 12.94 16.66 -10.02
CA PRO A 155 13.57 17.70 -10.85
C PRO A 155 15.10 17.62 -10.95
N MET A 156 15.78 17.31 -9.84
CA MET A 156 17.25 17.20 -9.85
C MET A 156 17.77 15.83 -10.31
N LYS A 157 16.99 14.76 -10.18
CA LYS A 157 17.43 13.37 -10.46
C LYS A 157 16.89 12.83 -11.78
N GLY A 158 15.91 13.52 -12.37
CA GLY A 158 15.23 13.17 -13.61
C GLY A 158 14.57 11.79 -13.64
N THR A 159 14.29 11.19 -12.48
CA THR A 159 13.77 9.81 -12.35
C THR A 159 12.50 9.80 -11.53
N SER A 160 11.65 8.79 -11.77
CA SER A 160 10.45 8.54 -10.97
C SER A 160 10.66 7.47 -9.89
N PRO A 161 9.79 7.36 -8.88
CA PRO A 161 9.84 6.30 -7.88
C PRO A 161 9.97 4.88 -8.46
N VAL A 162 9.32 4.57 -9.60
CA VAL A 162 9.45 3.23 -10.20
C VAL A 162 10.85 2.96 -10.75
N HIS A 163 11.54 3.98 -11.27
CA HIS A 163 12.93 3.84 -11.70
C HIS A 163 13.84 3.53 -10.50
N VAL A 164 13.61 4.23 -9.38
CA VAL A 164 14.38 4.02 -8.15
C VAL A 164 14.11 2.64 -7.58
N ALA A 165 12.86 2.20 -7.49
CA ALA A 165 12.53 0.85 -7.02
C ALA A 165 13.21 -0.24 -7.88
N CYS A 166 13.21 -0.06 -9.21
CA CYS A 166 13.88 -0.95 -10.17
C CYS A 166 15.40 -0.94 -10.04
N GLN A 167 16.02 0.22 -9.80
CA GLN A 167 17.47 0.35 -9.61
C GLN A 167 17.95 -0.35 -8.35
N TYR A 168 17.18 -0.28 -7.26
CA TYR A 168 17.53 -0.86 -5.96
C TYR A 168 16.92 -2.24 -5.72
N GLU A 169 16.38 -2.87 -6.77
CA GLU A 169 15.77 -4.21 -6.74
C GLU A 169 14.65 -4.36 -5.69
N GLN A 170 13.96 -3.27 -5.40
CA GLN A 170 12.89 -3.22 -4.40
C GLN A 170 11.56 -3.66 -5.00
N ILE A 171 11.43 -4.97 -5.27
CA ILE A 171 10.25 -5.57 -5.91
C ILE A 171 8.95 -5.26 -5.13
N GLY A 172 8.99 -5.28 -3.79
CA GLY A 172 7.84 -4.93 -2.96
C GLY A 172 7.40 -3.48 -3.13
N GLN A 173 8.36 -2.54 -3.24
CA GLN A 173 8.08 -1.13 -3.51
C GLN A 173 7.47 -0.97 -4.90
N LEU A 174 7.98 -1.69 -5.90
CA LEU A 174 7.43 -1.67 -7.27
C LEU A 174 5.98 -2.16 -7.30
N GLU A 175 5.67 -3.28 -6.65
CA GLU A 175 4.30 -3.80 -6.55
C GLU A 175 3.35 -2.82 -5.85
N LEU A 176 3.82 -2.13 -4.81
CA LEU A 176 3.05 -1.11 -4.10
C LEU A 176 2.81 0.12 -4.99
N LEU A 177 3.84 0.63 -5.67
CA LEU A 177 3.70 1.76 -6.61
C LEU A 177 2.68 1.42 -7.71
N ILE A 178 2.77 0.22 -8.31
CA ILE A 178 1.80 -0.25 -9.31
C ILE A 178 0.38 -0.30 -8.72
N ALA A 179 0.22 -0.75 -7.47
CA ALA A 179 -1.07 -0.78 -6.80
C ALA A 179 -1.70 0.62 -6.62
N TYR A 180 -0.90 1.69 -6.69
CA TYR A 180 -1.32 3.09 -6.65
C TYR A 180 -1.28 3.79 -8.02
N GLY A 181 -1.08 3.06 -9.11
CA GLY A 181 -1.09 3.60 -10.48
C GLY A 181 0.28 4.06 -10.99
N GLY A 182 1.36 3.58 -10.40
CA GLY A 182 2.72 3.74 -10.92
C GLY A 182 2.84 3.14 -12.32
N ASP A 183 3.27 3.96 -13.28
CA ASP A 183 3.49 3.60 -14.67
C ASP A 183 4.88 3.00 -14.84
N VAL A 184 4.94 1.70 -15.14
CA VAL A 184 6.19 0.97 -15.36
C VAL A 184 6.84 1.30 -16.72
N CYS A 185 6.15 2.02 -17.59
CA CYS A 185 6.63 2.46 -18.90
C CYS A 185 7.06 3.92 -18.91
N ILE A 186 6.95 4.65 -17.78
CA ILE A 186 7.30 6.06 -17.68
C ILE A 186 8.77 6.28 -18.06
N ARG A 187 9.07 7.35 -18.80
CA ARG A 187 10.46 7.68 -19.17
C ARG A 187 11.02 8.74 -18.22
N SER A 188 12.25 8.51 -17.77
CA SER A 188 13.10 9.52 -17.12
C SER A 188 13.43 10.68 -18.07
N ASP A 189 14.02 11.75 -17.54
CA ASP A 189 14.48 12.91 -18.33
C ASP A 189 15.52 12.53 -19.39
N MET A 190 16.25 11.43 -19.17
CA MET A 190 17.20 10.86 -20.12
C MET A 190 16.54 9.93 -21.15
N GLY A 191 15.21 9.85 -21.16
CA GLY A 191 14.44 8.98 -22.05
C GLY A 191 14.44 7.49 -21.69
N ILE A 192 15.04 7.12 -20.54
CA ILE A 192 15.22 5.74 -20.10
C ILE A 192 13.98 5.27 -19.33
N THR A 193 13.55 4.04 -19.54
CA THR A 193 12.45 3.37 -18.81
C THR A 193 12.95 2.65 -17.53
N PRO A 194 12.06 2.33 -16.56
CA PRO A 194 12.43 1.59 -15.35
C PRO A 194 13.10 0.25 -15.65
N LEU A 195 12.63 -0.47 -16.68
CA LEU A 195 13.20 -1.74 -17.10
C LEU A 195 14.65 -1.58 -17.60
N GLU A 196 14.92 -0.56 -18.41
CA GLU A 196 16.27 -0.26 -18.89
C GLU A 196 17.22 0.14 -17.74
N VAL A 197 16.71 0.81 -16.70
CA VAL A 197 17.51 1.14 -15.50
C VAL A 197 17.98 -0.13 -14.79
N SER A 198 17.12 -1.12 -14.61
CA SER A 198 17.50 -2.41 -13.99
C SER A 198 18.62 -3.11 -14.78
N TYR A 199 18.54 -3.15 -16.11
CA TYR A 199 19.60 -3.75 -16.93
C TYR A 199 20.93 -3.02 -16.77
N ARG A 200 20.95 -1.68 -16.86
CA ARG A 200 22.18 -0.89 -16.73
C ARG A 200 22.86 -1.09 -15.38
N PHE A 201 22.06 -1.16 -14.31
CA PHE A 201 22.60 -1.34 -12.96
C PHE A 201 23.19 -2.75 -12.78
N LEU A 202 22.48 -3.80 -13.23
CA LEU A 202 22.99 -5.17 -13.21
C LEU A 202 24.30 -5.31 -14.01
N PHE A 203 24.37 -4.74 -15.22
CA PHE A 203 25.61 -4.71 -15.99
C PHE A 203 26.73 -4.00 -15.24
N SER A 204 26.46 -2.83 -14.64
CA SER A 204 27.48 -2.10 -13.88
C SER A 204 28.03 -2.91 -12.70
N GLN A 205 27.17 -3.65 -11.97
CA GLN A 205 27.60 -4.50 -10.87
C GLN A 205 28.44 -5.70 -11.33
N LEU A 206 28.06 -6.33 -12.45
CA LEU A 206 28.80 -7.46 -13.03
C LEU A 206 30.20 -7.03 -13.48
N PHE A 207 30.35 -5.84 -14.05
CA PHE A 207 31.66 -5.32 -14.47
C PHE A 207 32.48 -4.68 -13.35
N SER A 208 31.85 -4.20 -12.26
CA SER A 208 32.58 -3.73 -11.08
C SER A 208 33.06 -4.85 -10.16
N ASN A 209 32.47 -6.05 -10.24
CA ASN A 209 32.87 -7.21 -9.45
C ASN A 209 33.91 -8.12 -10.11
N GLY A 210 34.51 -7.70 -11.24
CA GLY A 210 35.76 -8.24 -11.78
C GLY A 210 35.76 -9.73 -12.16
N PHE A 211 35.82 -10.00 -13.46
CA PHE A 211 36.79 -10.97 -13.97
C PHE A 211 38.13 -10.26 -14.17
#